data_AF-A0A4Q3FTS7-F1
#
_entry.id   AF-A0A4Q3FTS7-F1
#
_cell.length_a   1.000
_cell.length_b   1.000
_cell.length_c   1.000
_cell.angle_alpha   90.00
_cell.angle_beta   90.00
_cell.angle_gamma   90.00
#
_symmetry.space_group_name_H-M   'P 1'
#
loop_
_entity.id
_entity.type
_entity.pdbx_description
1 polymer ?
#
loop_
_entity_poly.entity_id
_entity_poly.type
_entity_poly.pdbx_seq_one_letter_code
_entity_poly.pdbx_strand_id
1 'polypeptide(L)'
;RISVATQYQAHSLIRHLSRGWNFLRQERNESFDVLPASQRVREDMWYAGTADAVYQNMDIIEDSGARYIVILAGDHIYKMDYEIMLRQHVDTGADVTIGCLEVPRMEATGFGVMHVDGRDRVVDFVEKPKDPPGIPDKPDMALASMGIYVFETRFLMEQLRRDAATEGSNRDFGKDIIPYIVKNGTAWAHRFPRSCVRSSNEEVSYWRDVGTIDAYWKASIDLTDIKPQLDLYDRDWPIWTYAEITPPAKFVHDFDGRRGYAVNSLVSGDCIISGGHLQRTLLSTGSRVHSYSELNEAVVLPYCDIGRNASLRKVVIDRGVSIPEGLVVGEDPEFDAKWFRRSEDGVTLITQNMVNKY
;
A
#
# COMPACT_ATOMS: atom_id res chain seq x y z
N ARG A 1 13.17 15.80 -0.16
CA ARG A 1 12.14 16.47 0.66
C ARG A 1 10.88 15.64 0.54
N ILE A 2 10.23 15.29 1.64
CA ILE A 2 9.05 14.42 1.67
C ILE A 2 8.02 15.07 2.60
N SER A 3 6.76 15.09 2.18
CA SER A 3 5.66 15.52 3.01
C SER A 3 4.55 14.47 2.97
N VAL A 4 3.99 14.14 4.13
CA VAL A 4 2.94 13.12 4.25
C VAL A 4 1.69 13.75 4.81
N ALA A 5 0.68 13.92 3.96
CA ALA A 5 -0.65 14.35 4.36
C ALA A 5 -1.40 13.17 5.01
N THR A 6 -1.94 13.38 6.22
CA THR A 6 -2.68 12.34 6.94
C THR A 6 -4.05 12.85 7.37
N GLN A 7 -5.06 11.97 7.38
CA GLN A 7 -6.44 12.34 7.69
C GLN A 7 -7.03 11.43 8.78
N TYR A 8 -7.72 10.36 8.41
CA TYR A 8 -8.43 9.48 9.34
C TYR A 8 -7.51 8.49 10.05
N GLN A 9 -7.80 8.19 11.32
CA GLN A 9 -7.12 7.17 12.13
C GLN A 9 -5.58 7.23 12.10
N ALA A 10 -5.02 8.44 11.92
CA ALA A 10 -3.61 8.63 11.60
C ALA A 10 -2.64 8.45 12.78
N HIS A 11 -3.11 8.26 14.01
CA HIS A 11 -2.25 8.24 15.19
C HIS A 11 -1.11 7.22 15.10
N SER A 12 -1.41 5.98 14.69
CA SER A 12 -0.41 4.91 14.54
C SER A 12 0.56 5.20 13.39
N LEU A 13 0.06 5.76 12.28
CA LEU A 13 0.88 6.18 11.14
C LEU A 13 1.84 7.31 11.53
N ILE A 14 1.35 8.39 12.15
CA ILE A 14 2.17 9.51 12.62
C ILE A 14 3.25 9.01 13.59
N ARG A 15 2.88 8.10 14.51
CA ARG A 15 3.85 7.47 15.42
C ARG A 15 4.91 6.66 14.67
N HIS A 16 4.53 5.92 13.63
CA HIS A 16 5.47 5.18 12.79
C HIS A 16 6.42 6.14 12.05
N LEU A 17 5.89 7.17 11.40
CA LEU A 17 6.68 8.18 10.68
C LEU A 17 7.66 8.90 11.60
N SER A 18 7.21 9.33 12.78
CA SER A 18 8.06 10.03 13.77
C SER A 18 9.21 9.16 14.30
N ARG A 19 9.03 7.84 14.38
CA ARG A 19 10.06 6.92 14.89
C ARG A 19 10.97 6.37 13.79
N GLY A 20 10.42 6.06 12.63
CA GLY A 20 11.14 5.45 11.50
C GLY A 20 11.80 6.46 10.57
N TRP A 21 11.17 7.61 10.33
CA TRP A 21 11.59 8.59 9.31
C TRP A 21 12.18 9.88 9.92
N ASN A 22 12.95 9.75 11.00
CA ASN A 22 13.50 10.89 11.78
C ASN A 22 14.97 11.25 11.49
N PHE A 23 15.55 10.67 10.44
CA PHE A 23 16.97 10.80 10.10
C PHE A 23 17.27 11.96 9.13
N LEU A 24 16.24 12.59 8.55
CA LEU A 24 16.41 13.76 7.66
C LEU A 24 16.74 15.03 8.46
N ARG A 25 17.54 15.91 7.84
CA ARG A 25 18.05 17.15 8.46
C ARG A 25 17.91 18.36 7.53
N GLN A 26 17.25 19.41 8.01
CA GLN A 26 16.92 20.62 7.22
C GLN A 26 18.17 21.35 6.72
N GLU A 27 19.23 21.40 7.53
CA GLU A 27 20.51 21.99 7.20
C GLU A 27 21.22 21.31 6.00
N ARG A 28 20.81 20.09 5.63
CA ARG A 28 21.29 19.36 4.44
C ARG A 28 20.34 19.46 3.24
N ASN A 29 19.36 20.37 3.27
CA ASN A 29 18.27 20.45 2.31
C ASN A 29 17.37 19.20 2.26
N GLU A 30 17.29 18.47 3.37
CA GLU A 30 16.38 17.34 3.56
C GLU A 30 15.22 17.75 4.46
N SER A 31 14.01 17.30 4.18
CA SER A 31 12.87 17.52 5.08
C SER A 31 11.93 16.31 5.05
N PHE A 32 11.32 16.04 6.21
CA PHE A 32 10.24 15.08 6.39
C PHE A 32 9.12 15.76 7.17
N ASP A 33 8.08 16.20 6.47
CA ASP A 33 7.00 16.99 7.06
C ASP A 33 5.74 16.13 7.19
N VAL A 34 5.28 15.90 8.41
CA VAL A 34 4.00 15.22 8.66
C VAL A 34 2.91 16.28 8.72
N LEU A 35 1.96 16.22 7.78
CA LEU A 35 0.91 17.21 7.58
C LEU A 35 -0.44 16.60 7.96
N PRO A 36 -0.78 16.54 9.26
CA PRO A 36 -2.10 16.10 9.66
C PRO A 36 -3.15 17.11 9.20
N ALA A 37 -4.34 16.62 8.85
CA ALA A 37 -5.52 17.45 8.70
C ALA A 37 -5.65 18.32 9.95
N SER A 38 -5.42 19.62 9.80
CA SER A 38 -5.24 20.55 10.90
C SER A 38 -6.39 21.54 10.91
N GLN A 39 -6.95 21.76 12.10
CA GLN A 39 -7.96 22.79 12.40
C GLN A 39 -7.38 24.21 12.36
N ARG A 40 -6.38 24.50 11.51
CA ARG A 40 -5.70 25.81 11.44
C ARG A 40 -6.64 26.93 10.98
N VAL A 41 -7.69 26.61 10.22
CA VAL A 41 -8.62 27.60 9.68
C VAL A 41 -9.96 27.60 10.42
N ARG A 42 -10.52 26.43 10.77
CA ARG A 42 -11.76 26.24 11.56
C ARG A 42 -11.78 24.85 12.23
N GLU A 43 -12.48 24.73 13.36
CA GLU A 43 -12.57 23.53 14.21
C GLU A 43 -13.20 22.29 13.52
N ASP A 44 -13.84 22.45 12.36
CA ASP A 44 -14.67 21.44 11.67
C ASP A 44 -14.10 20.90 10.33
N MET A 45 -12.94 21.36 9.88
CA MET A 45 -12.44 21.07 8.53
C MET A 45 -11.45 19.90 8.48
N TRP A 46 -11.92 18.78 7.96
CA TRP A 46 -11.10 17.72 7.36
C TRP A 46 -10.61 18.19 5.98
N TYR A 47 -9.62 17.52 5.38
CA TYR A 47 -9.36 17.71 3.96
C TYR A 47 -10.60 17.30 3.16
N ALA A 48 -11.09 18.20 2.32
CA ALA A 48 -12.26 17.96 1.49
C ALA A 48 -11.99 16.93 0.38
N GLY A 49 -10.71 16.71 0.05
CA GLY A 49 -10.25 15.69 -0.89
C GLY A 49 -8.72 15.69 -1.02
N THR A 50 -8.20 14.86 -1.92
CA THR A 50 -6.74 14.69 -2.11
C THR A 50 -6.05 15.96 -2.61
N ALA A 51 -6.72 16.78 -3.43
CA ALA A 51 -6.20 18.06 -3.89
C ALA A 51 -6.28 19.11 -2.77
N ASP A 52 -7.35 19.11 -1.97
CA ASP A 52 -7.48 20.01 -0.82
C ASP A 52 -6.37 19.79 0.23
N ALA A 53 -5.93 18.55 0.41
CA ALA A 53 -4.81 18.22 1.28
C ALA A 53 -3.51 18.94 0.88
N VAL A 54 -3.28 19.11 -0.43
CA VAL A 54 -2.12 19.87 -0.92
C VAL A 54 -2.41 21.37 -0.84
N TYR A 55 -3.63 21.81 -1.19
CA TYR A 55 -4.05 23.21 -1.17
C TYR A 55 -3.89 23.85 0.23
N GLN A 56 -4.35 23.17 1.28
CA GLN A 56 -4.27 23.68 2.65
C GLN A 56 -2.84 23.79 3.19
N ASN A 57 -1.87 23.12 2.57
CA ASN A 57 -0.45 23.12 2.98
C ASN A 57 0.46 23.76 1.93
N MET A 58 -0.10 24.57 1.02
CA MET A 58 0.66 25.20 -0.06
C MET A 58 1.78 26.11 0.45
N ASP A 59 1.58 26.78 1.58
CA ASP A 59 2.60 27.61 2.24
C ASP A 59 3.86 26.81 2.57
N ILE A 60 3.70 25.63 3.16
CA ILE A 60 4.81 24.72 3.51
C ILE A 60 5.53 24.24 2.25
N ILE A 61 4.76 23.94 1.19
CA ILE A 61 5.30 23.42 -0.07
C ILE A 61 6.06 24.52 -0.83
N GLU A 62 5.51 25.73 -0.92
CA GLU A 62 6.14 26.88 -1.59
C GLU A 62 7.44 27.29 -0.89
N ASP A 63 7.46 27.27 0.45
CA ASP A 63 8.66 27.54 1.27
C ASP A 63 9.80 26.54 1.02
N SER A 64 9.49 25.33 0.54
CA SER A 64 10.50 24.32 0.24
C SER A 64 11.42 24.69 -0.94
N GLY A 65 10.97 25.59 -1.83
CA GLY A 65 11.67 25.98 -3.05
C GLY A 65 11.82 24.86 -4.09
N ALA A 66 11.08 23.75 -3.96
CA ALA A 66 11.11 22.65 -4.92
C ALA A 66 10.55 23.10 -6.28
N ARG A 67 11.25 22.79 -7.37
CA ARG A 67 10.79 23.09 -8.74
C ARG A 67 9.73 22.11 -9.24
N TYR A 68 9.88 20.84 -8.88
CA TYR A 68 8.99 19.76 -9.28
C TYR A 68 8.40 19.08 -8.05
N ILE A 69 7.14 18.68 -8.16
CA ILE A 69 6.42 17.93 -7.13
C ILE A 69 6.03 16.57 -7.70
N VAL A 70 6.27 15.53 -6.91
CA VAL A 70 5.77 14.18 -7.17
C VAL A 70 4.69 13.88 -6.13
N ILE A 71 3.45 13.81 -6.59
CA ILE A 71 2.29 13.39 -5.79
C ILE A 71 2.23 11.86 -5.83
N LEU A 72 2.14 11.23 -4.66
CA LEU A 72 2.14 9.79 -4.50
C LEU A 72 0.95 9.34 -3.66
N ALA A 73 0.23 8.32 -4.13
CA ALA A 73 -0.64 7.51 -3.31
C ALA A 73 0.19 6.64 -2.36
N GLY A 74 -0.05 6.75 -1.05
CA GLY A 74 0.76 6.13 0.02
C GLY A 74 0.28 4.74 0.47
N ASP A 75 -0.69 4.16 -0.23
CA ASP A 75 -1.40 2.92 0.11
C ASP A 75 -1.17 1.75 -0.87
N HIS A 76 -0.28 1.94 -1.86
CA HIS A 76 0.14 0.89 -2.79
C HIS A 76 1.51 0.28 -2.42
N ILE A 77 1.74 -0.97 -2.83
CA ILE A 77 3.04 -1.66 -2.64
C ILE A 77 3.74 -1.80 -4.00
N TYR A 78 4.87 -1.10 -4.18
CA TYR A 78 5.68 -1.14 -5.41
C TYR A 78 7.10 -0.62 -5.18
N LYS A 79 8.00 -0.83 -6.16
CA LYS A 79 9.33 -0.22 -6.26
C LYS A 79 9.44 0.58 -7.57
N MET A 80 9.76 1.86 -7.49
CA MET A 80 9.85 2.76 -8.66
C MET A 80 10.95 3.81 -8.47
N ASP A 81 11.72 4.04 -9.53
CA ASP A 81 12.65 5.15 -9.63
C ASP A 81 11.95 6.36 -10.28
N TYR A 82 11.61 7.34 -9.46
CA TYR A 82 10.91 8.55 -9.91
C TYR A 82 11.77 9.47 -10.78
N GLU A 83 13.09 9.33 -10.79
CA GLU A 83 13.97 10.16 -11.62
C GLU A 83 13.65 9.97 -13.11
N ILE A 84 13.32 8.74 -13.51
CA ILE A 84 12.97 8.40 -14.89
C ILE A 84 11.67 9.10 -15.29
N MET A 85 10.70 9.20 -14.38
CA MET A 85 9.44 9.89 -14.60
C MET A 85 9.61 11.40 -14.61
N LEU A 86 10.42 11.96 -13.71
CA LEU A 86 10.79 13.38 -13.68
C LEU A 86 11.47 13.79 -14.99
N ARG A 87 12.43 12.99 -15.48
CA ARG A 87 13.10 13.26 -16.74
C ARG A 87 12.13 13.29 -17.92
N GLN A 88 11.20 12.34 -18.01
CA GLN A 88 10.14 12.38 -19.02
C GLN A 88 9.31 13.66 -18.92
N HIS A 89 8.91 14.05 -17.71
CA HIS A 89 8.13 15.27 -17.49
C HIS A 89 8.83 16.51 -18.06
N VAL A 90 10.13 16.65 -17.77
CA VAL A 90 10.96 17.75 -18.29
C VAL A 90 11.13 17.67 -19.81
N ASP A 91 11.47 16.50 -20.35
CA ASP A 91 11.76 16.31 -21.78
C ASP A 91 10.52 16.55 -22.66
N THR A 92 9.33 16.22 -22.16
CA THR A 92 8.05 16.43 -22.85
C THR A 92 7.50 17.84 -22.70
N GLY A 93 7.94 18.59 -21.67
CA GLY A 93 7.34 19.87 -21.30
C GLY A 93 5.86 19.74 -20.91
N ALA A 94 5.46 18.60 -20.34
CA ALA A 94 4.08 18.34 -19.96
C ALA A 94 3.62 19.20 -18.78
N ASP A 95 2.36 19.61 -18.78
CA ASP A 95 1.72 20.21 -17.60
C ASP A 95 1.59 19.19 -16.46
N VAL A 96 1.32 17.92 -16.82
CA VAL A 96 1.32 16.79 -15.89
C VAL A 96 1.84 15.52 -16.56
N THR A 97 2.64 14.75 -15.82
CA THR A 97 2.99 13.37 -16.19
C THR A 97 2.36 12.40 -15.18
N ILE A 98 1.72 11.34 -15.68
CA ILE A 98 0.87 10.44 -14.88
C ILE A 98 1.43 9.02 -14.93
N GLY A 99 1.76 8.43 -13.78
CA GLY A 99 2.23 7.05 -13.68
C GLY A 99 1.10 6.07 -13.98
N CYS A 100 1.32 5.15 -14.92
CA CYS A 100 0.30 4.23 -15.43
C CYS A 100 0.79 2.79 -15.45
N LEU A 101 -0.07 1.86 -15.04
CA LEU A 101 0.10 0.42 -15.21
C LEU A 101 -0.48 -0.03 -16.54
N GLU A 102 0.18 -0.98 -17.19
CA GLU A 102 -0.40 -1.74 -18.29
C GLU A 102 -1.13 -2.94 -17.70
N VAL A 103 -2.47 -2.94 -17.75
CA VAL A 103 -3.30 -4.04 -17.23
C VAL A 103 -4.27 -4.53 -18.31
N PRO A 104 -4.71 -5.80 -18.26
CA PRO A 104 -5.77 -6.29 -19.13
C PRO A 104 -7.02 -5.41 -19.04
N ARG A 105 -7.70 -5.17 -20.16
CA ARG A 105 -8.87 -4.27 -20.20
C ARG A 105 -9.97 -4.65 -19.21
N MET A 106 -10.18 -5.92 -18.94
CA MET A 106 -11.19 -6.35 -17.95
C MET A 106 -10.82 -5.93 -16.51
N GLU A 107 -9.54 -5.95 -16.17
CA GLU A 107 -9.04 -5.52 -14.86
C GLU A 107 -9.05 -3.99 -14.73
N ALA A 108 -8.87 -3.26 -15.83
CA ALA A 108 -8.89 -1.80 -15.87
C ALA A 108 -10.24 -1.16 -15.51
N THR A 109 -11.34 -1.94 -15.50
CA THR A 109 -12.69 -1.43 -15.21
C THR A 109 -12.83 -0.82 -13.82
N GLY A 110 -11.96 -1.21 -12.87
CA GLY A 110 -11.92 -0.66 -11.52
C GLY A 110 -11.11 0.65 -11.35
N PHE A 111 -10.43 1.11 -12.40
CA PHE A 111 -9.44 2.18 -12.33
C PHE A 111 -9.85 3.44 -13.12
N GLY A 112 -9.14 4.55 -12.88
CA GLY A 112 -9.11 5.68 -13.80
C GLY A 112 -8.20 5.35 -14.99
N VAL A 113 -8.76 5.29 -16.19
CA VAL A 113 -8.06 4.81 -17.40
C VAL A 113 -7.68 5.97 -18.29
N MET A 114 -6.41 6.00 -18.70
CA MET A 114 -5.86 6.98 -19.65
C MET A 114 -6.06 6.48 -21.07
N HIS A 115 -6.84 7.20 -21.87
CA HIS A 115 -6.82 7.03 -23.31
C HIS A 115 -5.63 7.81 -23.87
N VAL A 116 -4.74 7.13 -24.59
CA VAL A 116 -3.51 7.73 -25.12
C VAL A 116 -3.44 7.67 -26.63
N ASP A 117 -2.70 8.61 -27.22
CA ASP A 117 -2.29 8.55 -28.62
C ASP A 117 -1.07 7.63 -28.84
N GLY A 118 -0.56 7.55 -30.07
CA GLY A 118 0.60 6.72 -30.41
C GLY A 118 1.94 7.18 -29.81
N ARG A 119 1.97 8.24 -29.00
CA ARG A 119 3.17 8.74 -28.30
C ARG A 119 2.99 8.76 -26.78
N ASP A 120 1.95 8.12 -26.24
CA ASP A 120 1.58 8.14 -24.83
C ASP A 120 1.10 9.53 -24.33
N ARG A 121 0.72 10.46 -25.21
CA ARG A 121 0.00 11.67 -24.79
C ARG A 121 -1.43 11.29 -24.44
N VAL A 122 -1.90 11.71 -23.27
CA VAL A 122 -3.26 11.45 -22.81
C VAL A 122 -4.23 12.35 -23.58
N VAL A 123 -5.17 11.74 -24.30
CA VAL A 123 -6.21 12.42 -25.07
C VAL A 123 -7.54 12.47 -24.32
N ASP A 124 -7.78 11.50 -23.45
CA ASP A 124 -8.98 11.45 -22.63
C ASP A 124 -8.70 10.68 -21.33
N PHE A 125 -9.47 10.98 -20.29
CA PHE A 125 -9.42 10.29 -19.00
C PHE A 125 -10.82 9.79 -18.66
N VAL A 126 -10.94 8.48 -18.45
CA VAL A 126 -12.21 7.84 -18.19
C VAL A 126 -12.15 7.13 -16.84
N GLU A 127 -12.92 7.62 -15.87
CA GLU A 127 -13.00 7.03 -14.53
C GLU A 127 -13.90 5.78 -14.55
N LYS A 128 -13.34 4.63 -14.18
CA LYS A 128 -14.02 3.32 -14.08
C LYS A 128 -14.87 2.95 -15.31
N PRO A 129 -14.28 2.91 -16.51
CA PRO A 129 -15.01 2.60 -17.73
C PRO A 129 -15.48 1.14 -17.74
N LYS A 130 -16.70 0.91 -18.23
CA LYS A 130 -17.19 -0.46 -18.51
C LYS A 130 -16.44 -1.13 -19.65
N ASP A 131 -15.97 -0.35 -20.62
CA ASP A 131 -15.17 -0.79 -21.76
C ASP A 131 -13.92 0.10 -21.86
N PRO A 132 -12.82 -0.24 -21.14
CA PRO A 132 -11.65 0.62 -21.06
C PRO A 132 -10.98 0.85 -22.42
N PRO A 133 -10.53 2.05 -22.79
CA PRO A 133 -9.82 2.26 -24.04
C PRO A 133 -8.53 1.44 -24.09
N GLY A 134 -8.29 0.79 -25.23
CA GLY A 134 -7.07 0.01 -25.46
C GLY A 134 -5.86 0.90 -25.75
N ILE A 135 -4.65 0.42 -25.44
CA ILE A 135 -3.42 1.12 -25.81
C ILE A 135 -3.20 0.95 -27.33
N PRO A 136 -2.83 2.00 -28.10
CA PRO A 136 -2.67 1.90 -29.56
C PRO A 136 -1.73 0.78 -30.03
N ASP A 137 -0.66 0.49 -29.29
CA ASP A 137 0.29 -0.61 -29.58
C ASP A 137 -0.12 -1.96 -28.94
N LYS A 138 -1.04 -1.95 -27.97
CA LYS A 138 -1.52 -3.13 -27.25
C LYS A 138 -3.05 -3.04 -27.01
N PRO A 139 -3.87 -3.33 -28.01
CA PRO A 139 -5.32 -3.11 -27.94
C PRO A 139 -6.06 -3.90 -26.86
N ASP A 140 -5.49 -4.99 -26.35
CA ASP A 140 -6.07 -5.82 -25.28
C ASP A 140 -5.69 -5.36 -23.86
N MET A 141 -4.80 -4.38 -23.76
CA MET A 141 -4.36 -3.76 -22.51
C MET A 141 -4.89 -2.33 -22.42
N ALA A 142 -4.97 -1.79 -21.20
CA ALA A 142 -5.30 -0.41 -20.93
C ALA A 142 -4.27 0.21 -19.96
N LEU A 143 -4.16 1.54 -20.00
CA LEU A 143 -3.31 2.30 -19.06
C LEU A 143 -4.14 2.74 -17.84
N ALA A 144 -3.96 2.05 -16.72
CA ALA A 144 -4.61 2.38 -15.46
C ALA A 144 -3.73 3.34 -14.64
N SER A 145 -4.30 4.45 -14.18
CA SER A 145 -3.63 5.42 -13.31
C SER A 145 -3.20 4.80 -11.97
N MET A 146 -1.97 5.06 -11.55
CA MET A 146 -1.43 4.63 -10.25
C MET A 146 -1.67 5.64 -9.12
N GLY A 147 -2.25 6.81 -9.42
CA GLY A 147 -2.28 7.92 -8.48
C GLY A 147 -0.90 8.56 -8.25
N ILE A 148 -0.02 8.47 -9.24
CA ILE A 148 1.32 9.08 -9.24
C ILE A 148 1.34 10.21 -10.27
N TYR A 149 1.61 11.42 -9.82
CA TYR A 149 1.56 12.61 -10.67
C TYR A 149 2.82 13.47 -10.50
N VAL A 150 3.40 13.91 -11.61
CA VAL A 150 4.53 14.84 -11.61
C VAL A 150 4.08 16.17 -12.21
N PHE A 151 4.40 17.26 -11.52
CA PHE A 151 4.09 18.63 -11.91
C PHE A 151 5.29 19.54 -11.70
N GLU A 152 5.35 20.64 -12.46
CA GLU A 152 6.05 21.84 -12.00
C GLU A 152 5.26 22.45 -10.82
N THR A 153 5.97 22.80 -9.74
CA THR A 153 5.34 23.32 -8.50
C THR A 153 4.42 24.50 -8.78
N ARG A 154 4.87 25.48 -9.56
CA ARG A 154 4.09 26.70 -9.85
C ARG A 154 2.77 26.37 -10.53
N PHE A 155 2.82 25.52 -11.56
CA PHE A 155 1.63 25.07 -12.28
C PHE A 155 0.66 24.35 -11.35
N LEU A 156 1.16 23.43 -10.51
CA LEU A 156 0.31 22.74 -9.53
C LEU A 156 -0.39 23.72 -8.57
N MET A 157 0.35 24.69 -8.03
CA MET A 157 -0.23 25.70 -7.11
C MET A 157 -1.33 26.53 -7.79
N GLU A 158 -1.17 26.88 -9.07
CA GLU A 158 -2.20 27.55 -9.86
C GLU A 158 -3.44 26.67 -10.04
N GLN A 159 -3.26 25.38 -10.36
CA GLN A 159 -4.37 24.45 -10.52
C GLN A 159 -5.12 24.19 -9.22
N LEU A 160 -4.42 24.14 -8.08
CA LEU A 160 -5.05 23.98 -6.75
C LEU A 160 -5.85 25.21 -6.34
N ARG A 161 -5.32 26.43 -6.57
CA ARG A 161 -6.08 27.68 -6.34
C ARG A 161 -7.31 27.78 -7.23
N ARG A 162 -7.17 27.43 -8.51
CA ARG A 162 -8.29 27.36 -9.46
C ARG A 162 -9.34 26.37 -8.98
N ASP A 163 -8.91 25.17 -8.60
CA ASP A 163 -9.81 24.14 -8.09
C ASP A 163 -10.55 24.71 -6.88
N ALA A 164 -9.86 25.13 -5.82
CA ALA A 164 -10.46 25.67 -4.59
C ALA A 164 -11.52 26.76 -4.83
N ALA A 165 -11.35 27.62 -5.84
CA ALA A 165 -12.32 28.65 -6.22
C ALA A 165 -13.50 28.14 -7.09
N THR A 166 -13.41 26.94 -7.66
CA THR A 166 -14.45 26.30 -8.46
C THR A 166 -15.54 25.73 -7.55
N GLU A 167 -16.76 26.18 -7.75
CA GLU A 167 -17.95 25.67 -7.05
C GLU A 167 -18.31 24.26 -7.55
N GLY A 168 -18.63 23.35 -6.63
CA GLY A 168 -19.04 21.98 -6.96
C GLY A 168 -17.90 20.99 -7.29
N SER A 169 -16.63 21.40 -7.19
CA SER A 169 -15.49 20.46 -7.29
C SER A 169 -15.43 19.52 -6.08
N ASN A 170 -14.99 18.27 -6.31
CA ASN A 170 -14.81 17.27 -5.26
C ASN A 170 -13.44 17.40 -4.55
N ARG A 171 -12.63 18.37 -4.95
CA ARG A 171 -11.29 18.63 -4.42
C ARG A 171 -10.36 17.43 -4.54
N ASP A 172 -10.46 16.67 -5.62
CA ASP A 172 -9.72 15.44 -5.82
C ASP A 172 -8.86 15.48 -7.09
N PHE A 173 -7.67 14.88 -7.03
CA PHE A 173 -6.78 14.81 -8.19
C PHE A 173 -7.41 14.03 -9.34
N GLY A 174 -7.93 12.83 -9.08
CA GLY A 174 -8.48 11.94 -10.11
C GLY A 174 -9.80 12.45 -10.67
N LYS A 175 -10.63 13.12 -9.87
CA LYS A 175 -11.96 13.58 -10.30
C LYS A 175 -12.00 14.99 -10.87
N ASP A 176 -11.12 15.90 -10.42
CA ASP A 176 -11.24 17.33 -10.75
C ASP A 176 -9.95 17.87 -11.42
N ILE A 177 -8.77 17.67 -10.83
CA ILE A 177 -7.52 18.27 -11.32
C ILE A 177 -7.06 17.62 -12.64
N ILE A 178 -6.88 16.30 -12.65
CA ILE A 178 -6.35 15.57 -13.80
C ILE A 178 -7.29 15.65 -15.01
N PRO A 179 -8.61 15.42 -14.88
CA PRO A 179 -9.53 15.54 -16.02
C PRO A 179 -9.53 16.95 -16.62
N TYR A 180 -9.40 17.99 -15.79
CA TYR A 180 -9.30 19.36 -16.28
C TYR A 180 -8.03 19.59 -17.11
N ILE A 181 -6.87 19.11 -16.65
CA ILE A 181 -5.60 19.28 -17.36
C ILE A 181 -5.59 18.48 -18.65
N VAL A 182 -6.12 17.26 -18.65
CA VAL A 182 -6.26 16.45 -19.88
C VAL A 182 -7.08 17.21 -20.93
N LYS A 183 -8.15 17.90 -20.53
CA LYS A 183 -9.01 18.66 -21.45
C LYS A 183 -8.43 20.00 -21.89
N ASN A 184 -7.73 20.72 -21.02
CA ASN A 184 -7.35 22.13 -21.24
C ASN A 184 -5.84 22.37 -21.37
N GLY A 185 -5.02 21.33 -21.22
CA GLY A 185 -3.55 21.42 -21.24
C GLY A 185 -2.90 20.18 -21.85
N THR A 186 -1.77 19.78 -21.28
CA THR A 186 -0.95 18.67 -21.77
C THR A 186 -0.67 17.64 -20.68
N ALA A 187 -1.26 16.45 -20.84
CA ALA A 187 -1.03 15.32 -19.96
C ALA A 187 -0.31 14.19 -20.72
N TRP A 188 0.67 13.56 -20.07
CA TRP A 188 1.43 12.45 -20.63
C TRP A 188 1.42 11.25 -19.70
N ALA A 189 1.21 10.06 -20.26
CA ALA A 189 1.31 8.82 -19.53
C ALA A 189 2.77 8.38 -19.40
N HIS A 190 3.15 7.94 -18.20
CA HIS A 190 4.43 7.33 -17.90
C HIS A 190 4.19 5.84 -17.57
N ARG A 191 4.70 4.96 -18.44
CA ARG A 191 4.53 3.51 -18.28
C ARG A 191 5.38 2.99 -17.12
N PHE A 192 4.74 2.47 -16.08
CA PHE A 192 5.40 1.91 -14.88
C PHE A 192 6.53 0.92 -15.18
N PRO A 193 6.44 0.01 -16.17
CA PRO A 193 7.54 -0.89 -16.48
C PRO A 193 8.86 -0.21 -16.86
N ARG A 194 8.84 1.07 -17.27
CA ARG A 194 10.05 1.83 -17.61
C ARG A 194 10.83 2.31 -16.39
N SER A 195 10.17 2.45 -15.25
CA SER A 195 10.73 3.01 -14.01
C SER A 195 10.58 2.07 -12.81
N CYS A 196 9.89 0.95 -12.97
CA CYS A 196 9.82 -0.08 -11.95
C CYS A 196 11.22 -0.62 -11.69
N VAL A 197 11.65 -0.56 -10.42
CA VAL A 197 12.92 -1.13 -9.99
C VAL A 197 12.69 -2.60 -9.74
N ARG A 198 13.23 -3.44 -10.63
CA ARG A 198 13.08 -4.89 -10.60
C ARG A 198 14.39 -5.55 -10.19
N SER A 199 14.32 -6.39 -9.16
CA SER A 199 15.41 -7.30 -8.80
C SER A 199 15.59 -8.35 -9.91
N SER A 200 16.78 -8.94 -10.01
CA SER A 200 17.05 -10.08 -10.90
C SER A 200 16.17 -11.30 -10.61
N ASN A 201 15.56 -11.36 -9.42
CA ASN A 201 14.66 -12.44 -9.02
C ASN A 201 13.17 -12.15 -9.34
N GLU A 202 12.83 -10.96 -9.85
CA GLU A 202 11.45 -10.56 -10.12
C GLU A 202 11.12 -10.66 -11.61
N GLU A 203 10.18 -11.54 -11.97
CA GLU A 203 9.78 -11.78 -13.37
C GLU A 203 8.87 -10.69 -13.95
N VAL A 204 8.19 -9.94 -13.09
CA VAL A 204 7.20 -8.92 -13.46
C VAL A 204 7.45 -7.61 -12.72
N SER A 205 6.91 -6.50 -13.25
CA SER A 205 6.89 -5.23 -12.54
C SER A 205 5.89 -5.33 -11.37
N TYR A 206 6.39 -5.48 -10.15
CA TYR A 206 5.53 -5.71 -8.99
C TYR A 206 4.80 -4.43 -8.56
N TRP A 207 3.47 -4.51 -8.59
CA TRP A 207 2.58 -3.51 -8.02
C TRP A 207 1.37 -4.21 -7.42
N ARG A 208 0.94 -3.79 -6.22
CA ARG A 208 -0.28 -4.27 -5.57
C ARG A 208 -1.05 -3.13 -4.92
N ASP A 209 -2.35 -3.11 -5.18
CA ASP A 209 -3.36 -2.49 -4.36
C ASP A 209 -3.95 -3.56 -3.43
N VAL A 210 -3.84 -3.33 -2.12
CA VAL A 210 -4.30 -4.23 -1.06
C VAL A 210 -5.64 -3.74 -0.46
N GLY A 211 -6.52 -3.19 -1.29
CA GLY A 211 -7.82 -2.64 -0.90
C GLY A 211 -8.86 -3.65 -0.41
N THR A 212 -8.63 -4.96 -0.56
CA THR A 212 -9.50 -6.03 -0.02
C THR A 212 -8.73 -6.95 0.94
N ILE A 213 -9.45 -7.63 1.84
CA ILE A 213 -8.85 -8.60 2.77
C ILE A 213 -8.14 -9.72 2.01
N ASP A 214 -8.74 -10.19 0.91
CA ASP A 214 -8.15 -11.23 0.06
C ASP A 214 -6.88 -10.77 -0.64
N ALA A 215 -6.87 -9.54 -1.18
CA ALA A 215 -5.69 -8.96 -1.81
C ALA A 215 -4.55 -8.75 -0.79
N TYR A 216 -4.87 -8.25 0.41
CA TYR A 216 -3.92 -8.09 1.50
C TYR A 216 -3.31 -9.43 1.94
N TRP A 217 -4.16 -10.44 2.16
CA TRP A 217 -3.73 -11.79 2.52
C TRP A 217 -2.87 -12.40 1.42
N LYS A 218 -3.30 -12.32 0.15
CA LYS A 218 -2.58 -12.87 -1.00
C LYS A 218 -1.21 -12.23 -1.16
N ALA A 219 -1.13 -10.90 -1.14
CA ALA A 219 0.13 -10.18 -1.26
C ALA A 219 1.12 -10.54 -0.14
N SER A 220 0.62 -10.82 1.07
CA SER A 220 1.43 -11.21 2.22
C SER A 220 1.89 -12.68 2.13
N ILE A 221 0.99 -13.59 1.75
CA ILE A 221 1.28 -15.02 1.71
C ILE A 221 2.19 -15.40 0.55
N ASP A 222 2.14 -14.66 -0.56
CA ASP A 222 3.00 -14.86 -1.73
C ASP A 222 4.49 -14.67 -1.41
N LEU A 223 4.80 -13.91 -0.35
CA LEU A 223 6.18 -13.76 0.16
C LEU A 223 6.75 -15.08 0.71
N THR A 224 5.89 -16.05 1.01
CA THR A 224 6.30 -17.37 1.51
C THR A 224 6.58 -18.39 0.40
N ASP A 225 6.29 -18.03 -0.86
CA ASP A 225 6.55 -18.89 -2.01
C ASP A 225 8.06 -19.04 -2.23
N ILE A 226 8.47 -20.13 -2.90
CA ILE A 226 9.89 -20.41 -3.21
C ILE A 226 10.49 -19.30 -4.09
N LYS A 227 9.67 -18.71 -4.96
CA LYS A 227 10.02 -17.59 -5.84
C LYS A 227 8.93 -16.52 -5.72
N PRO A 228 9.02 -15.63 -4.72
CA PRO A 228 8.02 -14.59 -4.54
C PRO A 228 8.08 -13.59 -5.70
N GLN A 229 6.94 -12.98 -6.03
CA GLN A 229 6.90 -11.93 -7.07
C GLN A 229 7.52 -10.60 -6.61
N LEU A 230 7.69 -10.42 -5.30
CA LEU A 230 8.40 -9.31 -4.66
C LEU A 230 9.64 -9.87 -3.95
N ASP A 231 10.81 -9.39 -4.33
CA ASP A 231 12.07 -9.75 -3.70
C ASP A 231 12.38 -8.79 -2.54
N LEU A 232 12.09 -9.25 -1.32
CA LEU A 232 12.41 -8.52 -0.08
C LEU A 232 13.91 -8.60 0.29
N TYR A 233 14.68 -9.45 -0.38
CA TYR A 233 16.11 -9.64 -0.10
C TYR A 233 17.01 -8.80 -1.03
N ASP A 234 16.40 -8.07 -1.96
CA ASP A 234 17.05 -7.06 -2.79
C ASP A 234 17.74 -6.00 -1.92
N ARG A 235 19.02 -5.73 -2.22
CA ARG A 235 19.85 -4.75 -1.51
C ARG A 235 20.16 -3.51 -2.35
N ASP A 236 19.84 -3.54 -3.64
CA ASP A 236 20.06 -2.42 -4.54
C ASP A 236 18.93 -1.38 -4.39
N TRP A 237 17.73 -1.82 -3.98
CA TRP A 237 16.60 -0.96 -3.65
C TRP A 237 15.97 -1.30 -2.28
N PRO A 238 16.64 -0.96 -1.17
CA PRO A 238 16.19 -1.35 0.16
C PRO A 238 14.91 -0.61 0.58
N ILE A 239 14.00 -1.34 1.25
CA ILE A 239 12.79 -0.76 1.86
C ILE A 239 13.09 -0.37 3.30
N TRP A 240 13.18 0.93 3.56
CA TRP A 240 13.37 1.46 4.91
C TRP A 240 12.07 1.38 5.73
N THR A 241 12.18 1.06 7.02
CA THR A 241 11.05 1.04 7.96
C THR A 241 11.51 1.28 9.39
N TYR A 242 10.57 1.48 10.30
CA TYR A 242 10.85 1.45 11.74
C TYR A 242 11.09 0.01 12.20
N ALA A 243 12.27 -0.25 12.76
CA ALA A 243 12.61 -1.53 13.38
C ALA A 243 13.26 -1.30 14.74
N GLU A 244 12.94 -2.18 15.70
CA GLU A 244 13.60 -2.25 16.99
C GLU A 244 14.61 -3.40 16.99
N ILE A 245 15.63 -3.33 17.85
CA ILE A 245 16.50 -4.47 18.12
C ILE A 245 15.64 -5.51 18.87
N THR A 246 15.47 -6.68 18.27
CA THR A 246 14.67 -7.77 18.82
C THR A 246 15.52 -9.03 19.00
N PRO A 247 15.18 -9.91 19.96
CA PRO A 247 15.80 -11.22 20.05
C PRO A 247 15.52 -12.05 18.78
N PRO A 248 16.33 -13.08 18.48
CA PRO A 248 16.07 -13.96 17.34
C PRO A 248 14.77 -14.76 17.54
N ALA A 249 14.22 -15.26 16.44
CA ALA A 249 13.13 -16.23 16.50
C ALA A 249 13.59 -17.50 17.23
N LYS A 250 12.74 -18.04 18.11
CA LYS A 250 13.03 -19.22 18.92
C LYS A 250 12.04 -20.34 18.62
N PHE A 251 12.58 -21.52 18.32
CA PHE A 251 11.82 -22.75 18.09
C PHE A 251 12.15 -23.74 19.21
N VAL A 252 11.12 -24.27 19.88
CA VAL A 252 11.30 -25.23 20.99
C VAL A 252 10.29 -26.37 20.95
N HIS A 253 10.65 -27.44 21.67
CA HIS A 253 10.02 -28.77 21.66
C HIS A 253 10.34 -29.57 20.40
N ASP A 254 10.67 -30.84 20.61
CA ASP A 254 10.92 -31.85 19.57
C ASP A 254 10.56 -33.24 20.12
N PHE A 255 9.30 -33.38 20.53
CA PHE A 255 8.72 -34.66 20.93
C PHE A 255 7.69 -35.09 19.88
N ASP A 256 7.40 -36.39 19.81
CA ASP A 256 6.36 -36.89 18.92
C ASP A 256 5.01 -36.20 19.23
N GLY A 257 4.36 -35.67 18.19
CA GLY A 257 3.14 -34.85 18.32
C GLY A 257 3.33 -33.43 18.87
N ARG A 258 4.56 -32.99 19.22
CA ARG A 258 4.84 -31.63 19.71
C ARG A 258 6.22 -31.16 19.26
N ARG A 259 6.26 -30.50 18.10
CA ARG A 259 7.46 -29.88 17.54
C ARG A 259 7.19 -28.43 17.19
N GLY A 260 8.08 -27.53 17.59
CA GLY A 260 8.02 -26.14 17.13
C GLY A 260 8.79 -26.00 15.82
N TYR A 261 8.10 -25.78 14.71
CA TYR A 261 8.75 -25.63 13.40
C TYR A 261 7.91 -24.83 12.41
N ALA A 262 8.56 -24.33 11.36
CA ALA A 262 7.93 -23.55 10.31
C ALA A 262 8.41 -24.01 8.93
N VAL A 263 7.48 -24.22 8.01
CA VAL A 263 7.73 -24.71 6.64
C VAL A 263 7.13 -23.72 5.64
N ASN A 264 7.92 -23.34 4.63
CA ASN A 264 7.58 -22.29 3.66
C ASN A 264 6.99 -21.07 4.37
N SER A 265 7.67 -20.53 5.36
CA SER A 265 7.10 -19.52 6.25
C SER A 265 8.13 -18.45 6.55
N LEU A 266 7.65 -17.22 6.75
CA LEU A 266 8.48 -16.09 7.16
C LEU A 266 8.22 -15.81 8.63
N VAL A 267 9.28 -15.85 9.44
CA VAL A 267 9.20 -15.64 10.89
C VAL A 267 10.10 -14.46 11.27
N SER A 268 9.47 -13.42 11.82
CA SER A 268 10.17 -12.21 12.28
C SER A 268 10.90 -12.43 13.62
N GLY A 269 11.68 -11.42 14.03
CA GLY A 269 12.31 -11.38 15.36
C GLY A 269 11.30 -11.33 16.50
N ASP A 270 11.77 -11.63 17.72
CA ASP A 270 10.94 -11.75 18.92
C ASP A 270 9.75 -12.71 18.76
N CYS A 271 9.87 -13.76 17.94
CA CYS A 271 8.85 -14.81 17.84
C CYS A 271 9.28 -16.04 18.65
N ILE A 272 8.33 -16.67 19.35
CA ILE A 272 8.55 -17.96 20.03
C ILE A 272 7.53 -18.98 19.53
N ILE A 273 8.01 -20.01 18.84
CA ILE A 273 7.24 -21.13 18.34
C ILE A 273 7.48 -22.31 19.29
N SER A 274 6.53 -22.53 20.19
CA SER A 274 6.63 -23.47 21.30
C SER A 274 5.76 -24.71 21.05
N GLY A 275 6.25 -25.63 20.23
CA GLY A 275 5.53 -26.87 19.92
C GLY A 275 4.33 -26.70 18.99
N GLY A 276 4.28 -25.60 18.22
CA GLY A 276 3.28 -25.35 17.19
C GLY A 276 3.83 -25.54 15.77
N HIS A 277 2.93 -25.83 14.83
CA HIS A 277 3.22 -26.08 13.42
C HIS A 277 2.83 -24.87 12.56
N LEU A 278 3.79 -24.29 11.85
CA LEU A 278 3.53 -23.24 10.86
C LEU A 278 3.75 -23.76 9.45
N GLN A 279 2.75 -23.65 8.59
CA GLN A 279 2.81 -23.98 7.17
C GLN A 279 2.36 -22.76 6.37
N ARG A 280 3.17 -22.33 5.39
CA ARG A 280 2.81 -21.24 4.50
C ARG A 280 2.30 -20.00 5.25
N THR A 281 3.05 -19.56 6.26
CA THR A 281 2.61 -18.55 7.23
C THR A 281 3.60 -17.37 7.30
N LEU A 282 3.06 -16.15 7.36
CA LEU A 282 3.82 -14.94 7.67
C LEU A 282 3.55 -14.55 9.12
N LEU A 283 4.57 -14.69 9.97
CA LEU A 283 4.52 -14.40 11.41
C LEU A 283 5.29 -13.12 11.73
N SER A 284 4.55 -12.06 12.06
CA SER A 284 5.12 -10.77 12.42
C SER A 284 5.71 -10.74 13.83
N THR A 285 6.57 -9.75 14.06
CA THR A 285 7.35 -9.55 15.28
C THR A 285 6.56 -9.73 16.58
N GLY A 286 7.17 -10.37 17.57
CA GLY A 286 6.64 -10.43 18.94
C GLY A 286 5.62 -11.53 19.18
N SER A 287 5.30 -12.35 18.18
CA SER A 287 4.22 -13.33 18.28
C SER A 287 4.62 -14.56 19.12
N ARG A 288 3.64 -15.19 19.74
CA ARG A 288 3.78 -16.38 20.58
C ARG A 288 2.88 -17.47 20.02
N VAL A 289 3.44 -18.66 19.77
CA VAL A 289 2.70 -19.80 19.25
C VAL A 289 2.85 -20.96 20.22
N HIS A 290 1.75 -21.37 20.86
CA HIS A 290 1.77 -22.39 21.90
C HIS A 290 1.59 -23.80 21.35
N SER A 291 1.80 -24.77 22.22
CA SER A 291 1.90 -26.17 21.84
C SER A 291 0.62 -26.72 21.23
N TYR A 292 0.80 -27.61 20.26
CA TYR A 292 -0.28 -28.29 19.54
C TYR A 292 -1.12 -27.36 18.66
N SER A 293 -0.74 -26.08 18.53
CA SER A 293 -1.39 -25.19 17.58
C SER A 293 -0.88 -25.42 16.16
N GLU A 294 -1.74 -25.18 15.19
CA GLU A 294 -1.46 -25.27 13.77
C GLU A 294 -1.92 -23.99 13.07
N LEU A 295 -1.01 -23.40 12.30
CA LEU A 295 -1.28 -22.25 11.44
C LEU A 295 -0.94 -22.63 10.01
N ASN A 296 -1.93 -22.57 9.13
CA ASN A 296 -1.78 -22.88 7.72
C ASN A 296 -2.31 -21.73 6.87
N GLU A 297 -1.51 -21.21 5.95
CA GLU A 297 -1.93 -20.10 5.09
C GLU A 297 -2.34 -18.86 5.92
N ALA A 298 -1.61 -18.56 7.01
CA ALA A 298 -1.94 -17.51 7.96
C ALA A 298 -1.05 -16.27 7.81
N VAL A 299 -1.66 -15.09 7.94
CA VAL A 299 -0.96 -13.81 8.10
C VAL A 299 -1.21 -13.32 9.52
N VAL A 300 -0.17 -13.35 10.35
CA VAL A 300 -0.25 -13.01 11.77
C VAL A 300 0.44 -11.67 12.01
N LEU A 301 -0.34 -10.64 12.36
CA LEU A 301 0.18 -9.30 12.67
C LEU A 301 0.94 -9.28 14.01
N PRO A 302 1.66 -8.18 14.33
CA PRO A 302 2.58 -8.17 15.47
C PRO A 302 1.91 -8.46 16.82
N TYR A 303 2.67 -9.11 17.70
CA TYR A 303 2.34 -9.35 19.11
C TYR A 303 1.10 -10.21 19.37
N CYS A 304 0.76 -11.12 18.45
CA CYS A 304 -0.33 -12.08 18.67
C CYS A 304 0.08 -13.22 19.60
N ASP A 305 -0.89 -13.76 20.33
CA ASP A 305 -0.73 -14.91 21.22
C ASP A 305 -1.64 -16.05 20.76
N ILE A 306 -1.06 -17.15 20.27
CA ILE A 306 -1.81 -18.27 19.69
C ILE A 306 -1.92 -19.41 20.70
N GLY A 307 -3.09 -19.56 21.30
CA GLY A 307 -3.41 -20.55 22.32
C GLY A 307 -3.12 -22.00 21.91
N ARG A 308 -2.98 -22.87 22.92
CA ARG A 308 -2.74 -24.30 22.71
C ARG A 308 -3.88 -24.95 21.93
N ASN A 309 -3.57 -25.93 21.09
CA ASN A 309 -4.55 -26.67 20.29
C ASN A 309 -5.39 -25.81 19.31
N ALA A 310 -5.03 -24.55 19.07
CA ALA A 310 -5.72 -23.74 18.07
C ALA A 310 -5.38 -24.22 16.64
N SER A 311 -6.36 -24.33 15.76
CA SER A 311 -6.19 -24.71 14.34
C SER A 311 -6.71 -23.58 13.47
N LEU A 312 -5.81 -22.86 12.80
CA LEU A 312 -6.14 -21.64 12.07
C LEU A 312 -5.70 -21.76 10.60
N ARG A 313 -6.67 -21.73 9.69
CA ARG A 313 -6.43 -21.86 8.25
C ARG A 313 -6.96 -20.68 7.45
N LYS A 314 -6.14 -20.16 6.54
CA LYS A 314 -6.50 -19.07 5.61
C LYS A 314 -7.03 -17.83 6.35
N VAL A 315 -6.25 -17.38 7.34
CA VAL A 315 -6.63 -16.30 8.26
C VAL A 315 -5.73 -15.07 8.14
N VAL A 316 -6.29 -13.91 8.48
CA VAL A 316 -5.54 -12.72 8.87
C VAL A 316 -5.85 -12.45 10.35
N ILE A 317 -4.83 -12.45 11.20
CA ILE A 317 -4.97 -12.22 12.64
C ILE A 317 -4.47 -10.82 12.95
N ASP A 318 -5.37 -9.92 13.38
CA ASP A 318 -5.06 -8.52 13.71
C ASP A 318 -4.04 -8.40 14.84
N ARG A 319 -3.41 -7.23 14.92
CA ARG A 319 -2.34 -6.94 15.88
C ARG A 319 -2.80 -7.18 17.32
N GLY A 320 -1.96 -7.88 18.09
CA GLY A 320 -2.15 -8.04 19.53
C GLY A 320 -3.29 -8.98 19.91
N VAL A 321 -3.82 -9.75 18.96
CA VAL A 321 -4.92 -10.68 19.22
C VAL A 321 -4.43 -11.88 20.04
N SER A 322 -5.16 -12.20 21.10
CA SER A 322 -5.00 -13.41 21.89
C SER A 322 -6.02 -14.44 21.44
N ILE A 323 -5.58 -15.43 20.66
CA ILE A 323 -6.41 -16.54 20.22
C ILE A 323 -6.61 -17.53 21.38
N PRO A 324 -7.87 -17.87 21.74
CA PRO A 324 -8.13 -18.79 22.84
C PRO A 324 -7.67 -20.22 22.52
N GLU A 325 -7.43 -21.00 23.56
CA GLU A 325 -7.07 -22.41 23.41
C GLU A 325 -8.17 -23.19 22.69
N GLY A 326 -7.78 -24.05 21.75
CA GLY A 326 -8.69 -24.91 21.00
C GLY A 326 -9.55 -24.22 19.93
N LEU A 327 -9.35 -22.93 19.65
CA LEU A 327 -10.10 -22.26 18.59
C LEU A 327 -9.78 -22.87 17.22
N VAL A 328 -10.83 -23.21 16.47
CA VAL A 328 -10.75 -23.71 15.09
C VAL A 328 -11.34 -22.68 14.15
N VAL A 329 -10.57 -22.26 13.13
CA VAL A 329 -11.01 -21.34 12.07
C VAL A 329 -10.50 -21.84 10.73
N GLY A 330 -11.35 -21.79 9.70
CA GLY A 330 -11.03 -22.26 8.34
C GLY A 330 -11.47 -23.70 8.04
N GLU A 331 -12.28 -24.29 8.92
CA GLU A 331 -12.90 -25.62 8.73
C GLU A 331 -14.42 -25.54 8.47
N ASP A 332 -15.14 -24.69 9.21
CA ASP A 332 -16.59 -24.49 9.06
C ASP A 332 -16.88 -23.04 8.60
N PRO A 333 -17.21 -22.83 7.31
CA PRO A 333 -17.52 -21.52 6.77
C PRO A 333 -18.69 -20.79 7.44
N GLU A 334 -19.70 -21.52 7.92
CA GLU A 334 -20.88 -20.92 8.57
C GLU A 334 -20.52 -20.43 9.96
N PHE A 335 -19.75 -21.24 10.70
CA PHE A 335 -19.20 -20.84 12.00
C PHE A 335 -18.26 -19.64 11.86
N ASP A 336 -17.31 -19.70 10.91
CA ASP A 336 -16.34 -18.63 10.69
C ASP A 336 -17.03 -17.31 10.33
N ALA A 337 -18.01 -17.34 9.43
CA ALA A 337 -18.76 -16.14 9.02
C ALA A 337 -19.68 -15.60 10.12
N LYS A 338 -20.09 -16.44 11.08
CA LYS A 338 -20.90 -16.03 12.22
C LYS A 338 -20.10 -15.21 13.23
N TRP A 339 -18.86 -15.61 13.50
CA TRP A 339 -18.04 -15.02 14.57
C TRP A 339 -16.99 -14.03 14.08
N PHE A 340 -16.52 -14.18 12.85
CA PHE A 340 -15.41 -13.42 12.29
C PHE A 340 -15.79 -12.80 10.95
N ARG A 341 -14.92 -11.93 10.42
CA ARG A 341 -15.12 -11.34 9.09
C ARG A 341 -14.54 -12.27 8.04
N ARG A 342 -15.39 -13.07 7.41
CA ARG A 342 -15.02 -13.96 6.31
C ARG A 342 -15.29 -13.30 4.95
N SER A 343 -14.31 -13.32 4.05
CA SER A 343 -14.46 -12.87 2.66
C SER A 343 -15.16 -13.92 1.79
N GLU A 344 -15.54 -13.53 0.57
CA GLU A 344 -16.16 -14.44 -0.41
C GLU A 344 -15.18 -15.55 -0.83
N ASP A 345 -13.90 -15.23 -0.99
CA ASP A 345 -12.85 -16.22 -1.31
C ASP A 345 -12.42 -17.05 -0.08
N GLY A 346 -13.01 -16.79 1.09
CA GLY A 346 -12.86 -17.61 2.29
C GLY A 346 -11.65 -17.27 3.16
N VAL A 347 -11.09 -16.07 3.03
CA VAL A 347 -10.12 -15.53 4.00
C VAL A 347 -10.88 -15.02 5.22
N THR A 348 -10.45 -15.42 6.43
CA THR A 348 -11.08 -14.99 7.68
C THR A 348 -10.21 -13.99 8.44
N LEU A 349 -10.71 -12.77 8.61
CA LEU A 349 -10.11 -11.74 9.46
C LEU A 349 -10.59 -11.91 10.91
N ILE A 350 -9.63 -12.02 11.83
CA ILE A 350 -9.85 -12.17 13.27
C ILE A 350 -9.33 -10.91 13.99
N THR A 351 -10.19 -10.28 14.78
CA THR A 351 -9.84 -9.13 15.63
C THR A 351 -10.13 -9.44 17.09
N GLN A 352 -9.48 -8.73 18.03
CA GLN A 352 -9.69 -8.99 19.46
C GLN A 352 -11.15 -8.76 19.88
N ASN A 353 -11.82 -7.77 19.26
CA ASN A 353 -13.23 -7.51 19.51
C ASN A 353 -14.16 -8.64 19.05
N MET A 354 -13.76 -9.41 18.03
CA MET A 354 -14.51 -10.60 17.60
C MET A 354 -14.26 -11.75 18.58
N VAL A 355 -13.00 -11.98 18.97
CA VAL A 355 -12.64 -13.01 19.97
C VAL A 355 -13.33 -12.77 21.31
N ASN A 356 -13.45 -11.51 21.77
CA ASN A 356 -14.13 -11.20 23.03
C ASN A 356 -15.64 -11.50 23.01
N LYS A 357 -16.23 -11.69 21.83
CA LYS A 357 -17.65 -12.00 21.67
C LYS A 357 -17.91 -13.50 21.46
N TYR A 358 -16.87 -14.26 21.11
CA TYR A 358 -16.90 -15.71 20.90
C TYR A 358 -17.20 -16.46 22.20
#